data_AF-A0A834P6L6-F1
#
_entry.id   AF-A0A834P6L6-F1
#
_cell.length_a   1.000
_cell.length_b   1.000
_cell.length_c   1.000
_cell.angle_alpha   90.00
_cell.angle_beta   90.00
_cell.angle_gamma   90.00
#
_symmetry.space_group_name_H-M   'P 1'
#
loop_
_entity.id
_entity.type
_entity.pdbx_description
1 polymer ?
#
loop_
_entity_poly.entity_id
_entity_poly.type
_entity_poly.pdbx_seq_one_letter_code
_entity_poly.pdbx_strand_id
1 'polypeptide(L)'
;MEPTIHSKDILFTEHISTRLRWYKKGDIIISICPSNPRQHICKRVVGLPGDSIRHGFTTHIVPIGHVWLEGDNSSNSTDSRIYGPVPQGLLRGRAIFARERKRFILVGIWIIVTNVLYTPLVVLSGAINEEKCREKLWDISTYFSNGSFKVSDAVEVGRTSLHLEL
;
A
#
# COMPACT_ATOMS: atom_id res chain seq x y z
N MET A 1 8.57 -5.97 7.03
CA MET A 1 7.73 -4.89 7.60
C MET A 1 6.25 -5.27 7.55
N GLU A 2 5.94 -6.57 7.52
CA GLU A 2 4.55 -7.02 7.56
C GLU A 2 3.97 -6.79 8.97
N PRO A 3 2.68 -6.42 9.10
CA PRO A 3 1.67 -6.30 8.04
C PRO A 3 1.64 -4.94 7.33
N THR A 4 2.42 -3.95 7.74
CA THR A 4 2.33 -2.59 7.19
C THR A 4 2.81 -2.47 5.74
N ILE A 5 3.86 -3.21 5.38
CA ILE A 5 4.42 -3.26 4.04
C ILE A 5 4.67 -4.72 3.70
N HIS A 6 4.05 -5.17 2.60
CA HIS A 6 4.19 -6.50 2.06
C HIS A 6 5.35 -6.59 1.08
N SER A 7 5.81 -7.82 0.88
CA SER A 7 6.79 -8.12 -0.16
C SER A 7 6.25 -7.72 -1.53
N LYS A 8 7.04 -6.93 -2.28
CA LYS A 8 6.74 -6.38 -3.63
C LYS A 8 5.83 -5.16 -3.68
N ASP A 9 5.55 -4.52 -2.54
CA ASP A 9 4.92 -3.21 -2.52
C ASP A 9 5.83 -2.14 -3.12
N ILE A 10 5.21 -1.14 -3.76
CA ILE A 10 5.92 0.02 -4.26
C ILE A 10 5.89 1.09 -3.17
N LEU A 11 7.07 1.48 -2.71
CA LEU A 11 7.26 2.50 -1.68
C LEU A 11 7.60 3.84 -2.32
N PHE A 12 6.78 4.84 -2.05
CA PHE A 12 7.14 6.23 -2.34
C PHE A 12 7.93 6.79 -1.18
N THR A 13 9.12 7.28 -1.49
CA THR A 13 10.07 7.78 -0.49
C THR A 13 10.52 9.18 -0.79
N GLU A 14 10.75 9.96 0.26
CA GLU A 14 11.34 11.29 0.18
C GLU A 14 12.70 11.31 0.88
N HIS A 15 13.62 12.11 0.36
CA HIS A 15 15.01 12.19 0.83
C HIS A 15 15.30 13.47 1.63
N ILE A 16 14.30 14.35 1.75
CA ILE A 16 14.49 15.69 2.32
C ILE A 16 14.50 15.61 3.85
N SER A 17 13.60 14.85 4.45
CA SER A 17 13.53 14.71 5.91
C SER A 17 14.74 14.01 6.50
N THR A 18 15.40 13.09 5.77
CA THR A 18 16.63 12.45 6.24
C THR A 18 17.81 13.41 6.20
N ARG A 19 17.92 14.26 5.16
CA ARG A 19 18.96 15.29 5.04
C ARG A 19 18.79 16.41 6.07
N LEU A 20 17.55 16.85 6.29
CA LEU A 20 17.21 17.90 7.25
C LEU A 20 16.99 17.37 8.68
N ARG A 21 17.12 16.05 8.88
CA ARG A 21 16.90 15.36 10.16
C ARG A 21 15.52 15.64 10.80
N TRP A 22 14.50 15.77 9.96
CA TRP A 22 13.10 16.04 10.35
C TRP A 22 12.21 14.79 10.39
N TYR A 23 12.79 13.62 10.63
CA TYR A 23 12.02 12.40 10.89
C TYR A 23 11.67 12.29 12.36
N LYS A 24 10.56 11.62 12.64
CA LYS A 24 10.01 11.44 13.99
C LYS A 24 9.93 9.96 14.36
N LYS A 25 9.71 9.69 15.65
CA LYS A 25 9.33 8.34 16.10
C LYS A 25 8.06 7.90 15.37
N GLY A 26 8.03 6.64 14.97
CA GLY A 26 6.96 6.05 14.18
C GLY A 26 7.15 6.17 12.67
N ASP A 27 8.03 7.02 12.17
CA ASP A 27 8.28 7.12 10.73
C ASP A 27 8.96 5.85 10.19
N ILE A 28 8.59 5.45 8.98
CA ILE A 28 9.27 4.36 8.28
C ILE A 28 10.39 4.97 7.46
N ILE A 29 11.62 4.50 7.65
CA ILE A 29 12.79 5.00 6.97
C ILE A 29 13.54 3.90 6.23
N ILE A 30 14.13 4.29 5.10
CA ILE A 30 15.05 3.49 4.33
C ILE A 30 16.47 3.87 4.75
N SER A 31 17.22 2.88 5.21
CA SER A 31 18.63 3.01 5.58
C SER A 31 19.47 2.03 4.77
N ILE A 32 20.76 2.31 4.63
CA ILE A 32 21.72 1.27 4.28
C ILE A 32 21.85 0.31 5.46
N CYS A 33 21.96 -1.00 5.18
CA CYS A 33 22.19 -2.01 6.21
C CYS A 33 23.59 -1.83 6.83
N PRO A 34 23.71 -1.70 8.16
CA PRO A 34 25.02 -1.58 8.82
C PRO A 34 25.94 -2.77 8.56
N SER A 35 25.37 -3.98 8.49
CA SER A 35 26.12 -5.23 8.27
C SER A 35 26.49 -5.46 6.80
N ASN A 36 25.72 -4.90 5.86
CA ASN A 36 25.97 -5.07 4.42
C ASN A 36 25.66 -3.78 3.65
N PRO A 37 26.67 -2.98 3.26
CA PRO A 37 26.46 -1.68 2.64
C PRO A 37 25.83 -1.76 1.23
N ARG A 38 25.78 -2.94 0.60
CA ARG A 38 25.13 -3.13 -0.70
C ARG A 38 23.60 -3.26 -0.60
N GLN A 39 23.07 -3.40 0.61
CA GLN A 39 21.65 -3.63 0.84
C GLN A 39 20.99 -2.44 1.54
N HIS A 40 19.80 -2.08 1.05
CA HIS A 40 18.92 -1.16 1.74
C HIS A 40 17.92 -1.92 2.61
N ILE A 41 17.68 -1.41 3.81
CA ILE A 41 16.69 -1.91 4.76
C ILE A 41 15.61 -0.85 4.95
N CYS A 42 14.37 -1.31 5.13
CA CYS A 42 13.22 -0.47 5.46
C CYS A 42 12.73 -0.88 6.84
N LYS A 43 12.75 0.07 7.79
CA LYS A 43 12.45 -0.16 9.22
C LYS A 43 11.75 1.06 9.80
N ARG A 44 11.06 0.89 10.93
CA ARG A 44 10.40 1.98 11.66
C ARG A 44 11.33 2.59 12.69
N VAL A 45 11.30 3.91 12.81
CA VAL A 45 12.00 4.64 13.87
C VAL A 45 11.28 4.43 15.18
N VAL A 46 11.92 3.75 16.12
CA VAL A 46 11.38 3.55 17.48
C VAL A 46 12.03 4.53 18.45
N GLY A 47 13.33 4.78 18.30
CA GLY A 47 14.12 5.67 19.16
C GLY A 47 14.92 6.70 18.38
N LEU A 48 15.00 7.89 18.95
CA LEU A 48 15.80 9.03 18.53
C LEU A 48 16.99 9.20 19.49
N PRO A 49 17.99 10.04 19.14
CA PRO A 49 19.10 10.35 20.03
C PRO A 49 18.67 10.70 21.46
N GLY A 50 19.29 10.05 22.45
CA GLY A 50 19.02 10.26 23.87
C GLY A 50 17.88 9.40 24.45
N ASP A 51 17.13 8.68 23.62
CA ASP A 51 16.09 7.80 24.12
C ASP A 51 16.65 6.54 24.79
N SER A 52 15.94 6.06 25.81
CA SER A 52 16.19 4.77 26.46
C SER A 52 15.20 3.74 25.93
N ILE A 53 15.69 2.74 25.19
CA ILE A 53 14.90 1.65 24.63
C ILE A 53 15.11 0.40 25.48
N ARG A 54 14.01 -0.13 26.03
CA ARG A 54 14.03 -1.35 26.82
C ARG A 54 13.72 -2.55 25.93
N HIS A 55 14.63 -3.52 25.90
CA HIS A 55 14.46 -4.77 25.16
C HIS A 55 14.64 -5.95 26.12
N GLY A 56 13.53 -6.56 26.55
CA GLY A 56 13.56 -7.60 27.58
C GLY A 56 14.13 -7.07 28.91
N PHE A 57 15.26 -7.64 29.33
CA PHE A 57 15.96 -7.27 30.56
C PHE A 57 17.06 -6.21 30.35
N THR A 58 17.40 -5.87 29.11
CA THR A 58 18.43 -4.87 28.80
C THR A 58 17.80 -3.52 28.46
N THR A 59 18.47 -2.44 28.85
CA THR A 59 18.12 -1.07 28.45
C THR A 59 19.26 -0.50 27.62
N HIS A 60 18.94 -0.06 26.41
CA HIS A 60 19.87 0.54 25.48
C HIS A 60 19.59 2.05 25.37
N ILE A 61 20.63 2.85 25.52
CA ILE A 61 20.55 4.30 25.31
C ILE A 61 20.98 4.59 23.87
N VAL A 62 20.17 5.32 23.12
CA VAL A 62 20.47 5.68 21.74
C VAL A 62 21.50 6.83 21.73
N PRO A 63 22.71 6.61 21.18
CA PRO A 63 23.73 7.65 21.16
C PRO A 63 23.34 8.86 20.29
N ILE A 64 23.99 9.99 20.53
CA ILE A 64 23.85 11.17 19.68
C ILE A 64 24.28 10.83 18.25
N GLY A 65 23.50 11.29 17.26
CA GLY A 65 23.76 11.00 15.86
C GLY A 65 23.39 9.57 15.41
N HIS A 66 22.69 8.81 16.26
CA HIS A 66 22.16 7.49 15.94
C HIS A 66 20.63 7.44 16.07
N VAL A 67 20.03 6.41 15.51
CA VAL A 67 18.59 6.12 15.60
C VAL A 67 18.39 4.64 15.88
N TRP A 68 17.33 4.32 16.61
CA TRP A 68 16.94 2.94 16.86
C TRP A 68 15.81 2.54 15.92
N LEU A 69 16.08 1.56 15.07
CA LEU A 69 15.19 1.09 14.01
C LEU A 69 14.72 -0.34 14.28
N GLU A 70 13.41 -0.57 14.25
CA GLU A 70 12.83 -1.90 14.39
C GLU A 70 11.87 -2.22 13.24
N GLY A 71 11.73 -3.51 12.95
CA GLY A 71 10.72 -3.98 12.00
C GLY A 71 9.38 -4.25 12.67
N ASP A 72 8.28 -3.96 11.98
CA ASP A 72 6.93 -4.26 12.48
C ASP A 72 6.71 -5.78 12.70
N ASN A 73 7.34 -6.62 11.87
CA ASN A 73 7.35 -8.07 12.05
C ASN A 73 8.53 -8.47 12.94
N SER A 74 8.32 -8.46 14.25
CA SER A 74 9.39 -8.72 15.22
C SER A 74 10.02 -10.10 15.11
N SER A 75 9.27 -11.14 14.71
CA SER A 75 9.75 -12.52 14.64
C SER A 75 10.62 -12.81 13.41
N ASN A 76 10.49 -12.00 12.36
CA ASN A 76 11.21 -12.18 11.09
C ASN A 76 11.94 -10.91 10.64
N SER A 77 12.56 -10.20 11.59
CA SER A 77 13.24 -8.94 11.31
C SER A 77 14.62 -8.90 11.94
N THR A 78 15.65 -8.80 11.10
CA THR A 78 16.97 -8.34 11.52
C THR A 78 16.95 -6.82 11.62
N ASP A 79 17.06 -6.29 12.84
CA ASP A 79 16.95 -4.88 13.15
C ASP A 79 17.86 -4.47 14.34
N SER A 80 17.65 -3.28 14.90
CA SER A 80 18.56 -2.69 15.90
C SER A 80 18.67 -3.50 17.18
N ARG A 81 17.73 -4.40 17.44
CA ARG A 81 17.81 -5.37 18.55
C ARG A 81 18.98 -6.34 18.40
N ILE A 82 19.42 -6.58 17.17
CA ILE A 82 20.51 -7.50 16.84
C ILE A 82 21.81 -6.73 16.60
N TYR A 83 21.80 -5.72 15.73
CA TYR A 83 23.03 -5.00 15.34
C TYR A 83 23.25 -3.68 16.09
N GLY A 84 22.31 -3.25 16.95
CA GLY A 84 22.41 -2.01 17.72
C GLY A 84 21.91 -0.76 16.99
N PRO A 85 22.18 0.43 17.55
CA PRO A 85 21.71 1.70 17.00
C PRO A 85 22.38 2.04 15.66
N VAL A 86 21.63 2.62 14.73
CA VAL A 86 22.06 2.92 13.36
C VAL A 86 22.51 4.37 13.23
N PRO A 87 23.69 4.67 12.66
CA PRO A 87 24.13 6.03 12.39
C PRO A 87 23.16 6.78 11.46
N GLN A 88 22.85 8.05 11.79
CA GLN A 88 21.97 8.90 10.98
C GLN A 88 22.48 9.13 9.55
N GLY A 89 23.79 9.01 9.32
CA GLY A 89 24.39 9.12 8.00
C GLY A 89 24.04 7.97 7.04
N LEU A 90 23.56 6.83 7.55
CA LEU A 90 23.12 5.71 6.72
C LEU A 90 21.69 5.87 6.20
N LEU A 91 20.95 6.84 6.72
CA LEU A 91 19.56 7.10 6.36
C LEU A 91 19.48 7.69 4.96
N ARG A 92 18.66 7.10 4.10
CA ARG A 92 18.53 7.48 2.68
C ARG A 92 17.23 8.21 2.39
N GLY A 93 16.12 7.75 2.94
CA GLY A 93 14.83 8.42 2.78
C GLY A 93 13.80 7.96 3.79
N ARG A 94 12.69 8.70 3.86
CA ARG A 94 11.50 8.33 4.63
C ARG A 94 10.42 7.83 3.68
N ALA A 95 9.79 6.72 4.01
CA ALA A 95 8.65 6.20 3.25
C ALA A 95 7.38 6.97 3.64
N ILE A 96 6.68 7.52 2.63
CA ILE A 96 5.43 8.27 2.82
C ILE A 96 4.23 7.34 2.67
N PHE A 97 4.25 6.49 1.64
CA PHE A 97 3.12 5.64 1.29
C PHE A 97 3.59 4.35 0.62
N ALA A 98 2.90 3.26 0.95
CA ALA A 98 3.03 1.97 0.29
C ALA A 98 1.75 1.72 -0.52
N ARG A 99 1.87 1.51 -1.83
CA ARG A 99 0.75 1.10 -2.67
C ARG A 99 0.93 -0.35 -3.06
N GLU A 100 -0.07 -1.17 -2.77
CA GLU A 100 -0.15 -2.52 -3.29
C GLU A 100 -0.17 -2.44 -4.83
N ARG A 101 0.63 -3.28 -5.47
CA ARG A 101 0.68 -3.39 -6.94
C ARG A 101 -0.58 -4.11 -7.44
N LYS A 102 -1.78 -3.56 -7.17
CA LYS A 102 -3.00 -4.05 -7.80
C LYS A 102 -2.83 -3.89 -9.31
N ARG A 103 -3.15 -4.97 -10.01
CA ARG A 103 -2.85 -5.27 -11.41
C ARG A 103 -3.59 -4.29 -12.33
N PHE A 104 -3.13 -3.04 -12.38
CA PHE A 104 -3.69 -1.95 -13.20
C PHE A 104 -3.79 -2.30 -14.68
N ILE A 105 -2.96 -3.24 -15.13
CA ILE A 105 -2.97 -3.75 -16.50
C ILE A 105 -4.31 -4.42 -16.84
N LEU A 106 -4.94 -5.16 -15.92
CA LEU A 106 -6.19 -5.86 -16.20
C LEU A 106 -7.39 -4.91 -16.23
N VAL A 107 -7.41 -3.90 -15.35
CA VAL A 107 -8.50 -2.91 -15.31
C VAL A 107 -8.46 -2.02 -16.56
N GLY A 108 -7.28 -1.57 -16.98
CA GLY A 108 -7.12 -0.81 -18.22
C GLY A 108 -7.55 -1.59 -19.47
N ILE A 109 -7.13 -2.85 -19.58
CA ILE A 109 -7.55 -3.74 -20.68
C ILE A 109 -9.05 -3.99 -20.67
N TRP A 110 -9.65 -4.23 -19.50
CA TRP A 110 -11.09 -4.48 -19.36
C TRP A 110 -11.95 -3.25 -19.70
N ILE A 111 -11.51 -2.04 -19.32
CA ILE A 111 -12.18 -0.78 -19.70
C ILE A 111 -12.12 -0.56 -21.21
N ILE A 112 -10.99 -0.87 -21.85
CA ILE A 112 -10.86 -0.78 -23.31
C ILE A 112 -11.77 -1.81 -23.99
N VAL A 113 -11.77 -3.06 -23.52
CA VAL A 113 -12.62 -4.13 -24.07
C VAL A 113 -14.11 -3.80 -23.94
N THR A 114 -14.55 -3.28 -22.79
CA THR A 114 -15.96 -2.91 -22.58
C THR A 114 -16.37 -1.66 -23.36
N ASN A 115 -15.52 -0.64 -23.47
CA ASN A 115 -15.87 0.55 -24.25
C ASN A 115 -15.77 0.33 -25.76
N VAL A 116 -14.77 -0.41 -26.26
CA VAL A 116 -14.53 -0.54 -27.70
C VAL A 116 -15.40 -1.64 -28.34
N LEU A 117 -15.69 -2.74 -27.63
CA LEU A 117 -16.41 -3.88 -28.21
C LEU A 117 -17.90 -3.92 -27.83
N TYR A 118 -18.26 -3.50 -26.62
CA TYR A 118 -19.65 -3.63 -26.14
C TYR A 118 -20.53 -2.42 -26.48
N THR A 119 -20.00 -1.20 -26.45
CA THR A 119 -20.80 -0.01 -26.75
C THR A 119 -21.31 0.07 -28.19
N PRO A 120 -20.54 -0.25 -29.26
CA PRO A 120 -21.09 -0.21 -30.61
C PRO A 120 -22.11 -1.34 -30.87
N LEU A 121 -22.01 -2.48 -30.15
CA LEU A 121 -22.91 -3.61 -30.32
C LEU A 121 -24.33 -3.35 -29.78
N VAL A 122 -24.45 -2.61 -28.68
CA VAL A 122 -25.74 -2.26 -28.06
C VAL A 122 -26.44 -1.14 -28.85
N VAL A 123 -25.70 -0.17 -29.37
CA VAL A 123 -26.25 0.91 -30.22
C VAL A 123 -26.82 0.35 -31.54
N LEU A 124 -26.18 -0.69 -32.10
CA LEU A 124 -26.66 -1.37 -33.32
C LEU A 124 -27.92 -2.23 -33.08
N SER A 125 -28.20 -2.65 -31.85
CA SER A 125 -29.38 -3.49 -31.54
C SER A 125 -30.64 -2.68 -31.20
N GLY A 126 -30.59 -1.34 -31.28
CA GLY A 126 -31.75 -0.45 -31.05
C GLY A 126 -32.35 -0.52 -29.64
N ALA A 127 -31.65 -1.14 -28.69
CA ALA A 127 -32.13 -1.33 -27.34
C ALA A 127 -31.43 -0.32 -26.42
N ILE A 128 -32.22 0.52 -25.77
CA ILE A 128 -31.90 1.42 -24.65
C ILE A 128 -31.25 2.77 -25.04
N ASN A 129 -31.86 3.86 -24.54
CA ASN A 129 -31.41 5.25 -24.64
C ASN A 129 -30.03 5.45 -23.97
N GLU A 130 -29.12 6.18 -24.62
CA GLU A 130 -27.69 6.30 -24.25
C GLU A 130 -27.44 6.68 -22.79
N GLU A 131 -28.31 7.51 -22.21
CA GLU A 131 -28.20 7.99 -20.83
C GLU A 131 -28.27 6.83 -19.81
N LYS A 132 -29.12 5.83 -20.04
CA LYS A 132 -29.33 4.70 -19.13
C LYS A 132 -28.19 3.68 -19.15
N CYS A 133 -27.47 3.58 -20.28
CA CYS A 133 -26.24 2.79 -20.39
C CYS A 133 -25.07 3.45 -19.65
N ARG A 134 -25.00 4.79 -19.67
CA ARG A 134 -23.93 5.53 -18.97
C ARG A 134 -24.07 5.39 -17.46
N GLU A 135 -25.27 5.52 -16.89
CA GLU A 135 -25.49 5.35 -15.44
C GLU A 135 -25.05 3.95 -14.94
N LYS A 136 -25.45 2.87 -15.61
CA LYS A 136 -25.04 1.51 -15.22
C LYS A 136 -23.54 1.25 -15.31
N LEU A 137 -22.85 1.88 -16.27
CA LEU A 137 -21.39 1.77 -16.40
C LEU A 137 -20.66 2.55 -15.30
N TRP A 138 -21.20 3.68 -14.86
CA TRP A 138 -20.68 4.44 -13.72
C TRP A 138 -20.81 3.67 -12.40
N ASP A 139 -21.92 2.98 -12.18
CA ASP A 139 -22.11 2.14 -10.98
C ASP A 139 -21.06 1.03 -10.91
N ILE A 140 -20.76 0.39 -12.04
CA ILE A 140 -19.75 -0.68 -12.13
C ILE A 140 -18.32 -0.13 -11.94
N SER A 141 -18.03 1.04 -12.50
CA SER A 141 -16.74 1.73 -12.31
C SER A 141 -16.51 2.08 -10.83
N THR A 142 -17.56 2.55 -10.16
CA THR A 142 -17.56 2.86 -8.73
C THR A 142 -17.38 1.59 -7.88
N TYR A 143 -17.99 0.48 -8.30
CA TYR A 143 -17.84 -0.87 -7.71
C TYR A 143 -16.38 -1.37 -7.70
N PHE A 144 -15.64 -1.13 -8.79
CA PHE A 144 -14.22 -1.52 -8.88
C PHE A 144 -13.28 -0.59 -8.11
N SER A 145 -13.68 0.66 -7.88
CA SER A 145 -12.86 1.65 -7.16
C SER A 145 -12.83 1.43 -5.64
N ASN A 146 -13.91 0.91 -5.05
CA ASN A 146 -14.09 0.84 -3.59
C ASN A 146 -13.74 -0.50 -2.93
N GLY A 147 -13.22 -1.47 -3.69
CA GLY A 147 -12.38 -2.56 -3.18
C GLY A 147 -12.92 -3.41 -2.02
N SER A 148 -14.24 -3.53 -1.85
CA SER A 148 -14.87 -4.28 -0.75
C SER A 148 -15.61 -5.49 -1.31
N PHE A 149 -14.98 -6.67 -1.22
CA PHE A 149 -15.55 -7.94 -1.68
C PHE A 149 -16.38 -8.58 -0.55
N LYS A 150 -17.70 -8.66 -0.71
CA LYS A 150 -18.56 -9.59 0.03
C LYS A 150 -19.25 -10.51 -0.98
N VAL A 151 -19.08 -11.83 -0.80
CA VAL A 151 -19.56 -12.90 -1.70
C VAL A 151 -21.08 -13.13 -1.58
N SER A 152 -21.79 -12.38 -0.74
CA SER A 152 -23.23 -12.60 -0.47
C SER A 152 -24.19 -11.89 -1.43
N ASP A 153 -23.75 -10.90 -2.20
CA ASP A 153 -24.70 -9.95 -2.83
C ASP A 153 -24.92 -10.19 -4.32
N ALA A 154 -24.32 -11.25 -4.89
CA ALA A 154 -24.44 -11.58 -6.32
C ALA A 154 -25.73 -12.34 -6.70
N VAL A 155 -26.64 -12.61 -5.75
CA VAL A 155 -27.82 -13.46 -5.98
C VAL A 155 -29.13 -12.67 -6.17
N GLU A 156 -29.15 -11.36 -5.89
CA GLU A 156 -30.40 -10.58 -5.90
C GLU A 156 -30.60 -9.69 -7.15
N VAL A 157 -29.74 -9.78 -8.16
CA VAL A 157 -29.90 -9.03 -9.42
C VAL A 157 -30.62 -9.86 -10.51
N GLY A 158 -30.98 -11.10 -10.21
CA GLY A 158 -31.59 -12.05 -11.16
C GLY A 158 -33.12 -12.14 -11.15
N ARG A 159 -33.84 -11.31 -10.38
CA ARG A 159 -35.31 -11.39 -10.29
C ARG A 159 -35.98 -10.03 -10.31
N THR A 160 -36.29 -9.56 -11.52
CA THR A 160 -37.50 -8.77 -11.72
C THR A 160 -38.32 -9.41 -12.83
N SER A 161 -39.33 -10.14 -12.36
CA SER A 161 -40.45 -10.70 -13.09
C SER A 161 -41.10 -9.65 -13.99
N LEU A 162 -41.22 -9.94 -15.29
CA LEU A 162 -42.21 -9.31 -16.15
C LEU A 162 -43.29 -10.37 -16.40
N HIS A 163 -44.43 -10.16 -15.74
CA HIS A 163 -45.67 -10.89 -16.02
C HIS A 163 -46.31 -10.23 -17.24
N LEU A 164 -46.63 -11.00 -18.27
CA LEU A 164 -47.53 -10.61 -19.36
C LEU A 164 -48.41 -11.81 -19.67
N GLU A 165 -49.71 -11.61 -19.48
CA GLU A 165 -50.79 -12.50 -19.90
C GLU A 165 -50.71 -12.76 -21.41
N LEU A 166 -50.65 -14.04 -21.81
CA LEU A 166 -51.72 -14.82 -22.44
C LEU A 166 -51.34 -16.31 -22.38
#